data_AF-A0A949WWA7-F1
#
_entry.id   AF-A0A949WWA7-F1
#
_cell.length_a   1.000
_cell.length_b   1.000
_cell.length_c   1.000
_cell.angle_alpha   90.00
_cell.angle_beta   90.00
_cell.angle_gamma   90.00
#
_symmetry.space_group_name_H-M   'P 1'
#
loop_
_entity.id
_entity.type
_entity.pdbx_description
1 polymer ?
#
loop_
_entity_poly.entity_id
_entity_poly.type
_entity_poly.pdbx_seq_one_letter_code
_entity_poly.pdbx_strand_id
1 'polypeptide(L)'
;MTVSDSNSNLASLISRIEQLEAQQDIWKKNTIWLKRCFDELKQQFNQLAELSRVESTQDKVLQLSAQLEELQQQFERSPYVIKEIDVDDDEQNNYLVEITESIKVKEDEQVSGERIVSTEEFWQRYEAGERDFKGINLAGADLTENSPSDVNLSKANLTQARLSGTNWSNENLRGANLTQADLNNTNLSSANLKEAVLDNAFLCQAQLESADLYKASLKGANLTEANLSNANLEQSNLSEADLSQADLSESKLIRANLSNANLSKAKLLKANLKGAKLEWANLEQALYTTETIFPTNFNPIEANACLIAPEAYLQEADLSGVDLIDFDLAGANLEKANLHSAKLYGTDLSQANLSGANLSNAYLDGAELSQANLNGANLSNACLEAANLIQADFSYANLSEATFSGSRGGNPADLIGANFHGANLSGVNLAYVDLTATDLSETNLQRAEFSDETNLSGANLSKTNLIKACLSGANLSGVNLTEANLCGAYLENTDLSNANLTSADLRGADLTDANLENACLEDANLAGAILDGAKLTGAMMPDGNIHE
;
A
#
# COMPACT_ATOMS: atom_id res chain seq x y z
N MET A 1 29.17 -30.43 18.62
CA MET A 1 29.20 -30.03 17.20
C MET A 1 29.80 -31.17 16.40
N THR A 2 28.93 -32.00 15.85
CA THR A 2 29.26 -33.20 15.11
C THR A 2 29.68 -32.84 13.68
N VAL A 3 30.49 -33.69 13.06
CA VAL A 3 31.01 -33.56 11.68
C VAL A 3 29.89 -33.42 10.62
N SER A 4 28.63 -33.72 10.99
CA SER A 4 27.42 -33.51 10.17
C SER A 4 27.07 -32.04 9.94
N ASP A 5 27.18 -31.19 10.97
CA ASP A 5 26.77 -29.77 10.90
C ASP A 5 27.76 -28.93 10.10
N SER A 6 29.02 -29.35 10.07
CA SER A 6 30.07 -28.73 9.26
C SER A 6 29.87 -28.99 7.77
N ASN A 7 29.33 -30.17 7.40
CA ASN A 7 29.09 -30.55 6.01
C ASN A 7 27.82 -29.90 5.42
N SER A 8 26.77 -29.68 6.22
CA SER A 8 25.58 -28.96 5.73
C SER A 8 25.87 -27.47 5.51
N ASN A 9 26.66 -26.85 6.38
CA ASN A 9 27.12 -25.47 6.21
C ASN A 9 28.03 -25.30 4.98
N LEU A 10 28.91 -26.27 4.72
CA LEU A 10 29.76 -26.22 3.53
C LEU A 10 28.94 -26.35 2.24
N ALA A 11 27.93 -27.23 2.22
CA ALA A 11 27.04 -27.40 1.08
C ALA A 11 26.16 -26.16 0.83
N SER A 12 25.67 -25.51 1.89
CA SER A 12 24.92 -24.24 1.81
C SER A 12 25.79 -23.10 1.26
N LEU A 13 27.03 -22.99 1.72
CA LEU A 13 27.98 -21.98 1.21
C LEU A 13 28.35 -22.21 -0.26
N ILE A 14 28.55 -23.46 -0.68
CA ILE A 14 28.82 -23.81 -2.08
C ILE A 14 27.62 -23.44 -2.95
N SER A 15 26.41 -23.80 -2.54
CA SER A 15 25.18 -23.42 -3.26
C SER A 15 25.02 -21.90 -3.36
N ARG A 16 25.37 -21.15 -2.29
CA ARG A 16 25.32 -19.68 -2.30
C ARG A 16 26.35 -19.07 -3.25
N ILE A 17 27.55 -19.65 -3.34
CA ILE A 17 28.58 -19.20 -4.28
C ILE A 17 28.13 -19.45 -5.72
N GLU A 18 27.58 -20.63 -6.02
CA GLU A 18 27.06 -20.95 -7.36
C GLU A 18 25.91 -20.01 -7.78
N GLN A 19 25.03 -19.65 -6.85
CA GLN A 19 23.97 -18.65 -7.08
C GLN A 19 24.52 -17.25 -7.35
N LEU A 20 25.54 -16.81 -6.59
CA LEU A 20 26.18 -15.51 -6.79
C LEU A 20 26.94 -15.43 -8.13
N GLU A 21 27.56 -16.53 -8.56
CA GLU A 21 28.21 -16.61 -9.88
C GLU A 21 27.18 -16.54 -11.01
N ALA A 22 26.04 -17.22 -10.88
CA ALA A 22 24.93 -17.13 -11.84
C ALA A 22 24.35 -15.70 -11.91
N GLN A 23 24.18 -15.03 -10.77
CA GLN A 23 23.76 -13.63 -10.72
C GLN A 23 24.79 -12.70 -11.39
N GLN A 24 26.09 -12.91 -11.15
CA GLN A 24 27.14 -12.11 -11.77
C GLN A 24 27.15 -12.24 -13.30
N ASP A 25 26.87 -13.44 -13.83
CA ASP A 25 26.79 -13.67 -15.27
C ASP A 25 25.55 -13.04 -15.91
N ILE A 26 24.41 -12.99 -15.19
CA ILE A 26 23.23 -12.22 -15.61
C ILE A 26 23.58 -10.73 -15.66
N TRP A 27 24.25 -10.20 -14.63
CA TRP A 27 24.66 -8.79 -14.58
C TRP A 27 25.61 -8.41 -15.71
N LYS A 28 26.57 -9.28 -16.06
CA LYS A 28 27.46 -9.07 -17.22
C LYS A 28 26.68 -9.04 -18.53
N LYS A 29 25.74 -9.97 -18.73
CA LYS A 29 24.89 -10.02 -19.93
C LYS A 29 24.02 -8.76 -20.04
N ASN A 30 23.41 -8.33 -18.94
CA ASN A 30 22.60 -7.11 -18.88
C ASN A 30 23.44 -5.85 -19.16
N THR A 31 24.66 -5.77 -18.62
CA THR A 31 25.57 -4.65 -18.87
C THR A 31 25.96 -4.56 -20.35
N ILE A 32 26.24 -5.70 -21.00
CA ILE A 32 26.56 -5.76 -22.43
C ILE A 32 25.35 -5.36 -23.28
N TRP A 33 24.16 -5.86 -22.91
CA TRP A 33 22.91 -5.54 -23.61
C TRP A 33 22.55 -4.04 -23.47
N LEU A 34 22.60 -3.48 -22.26
CA LEU A 34 22.37 -2.06 -22.00
C LEU A 34 23.31 -1.17 -22.80
N LYS A 35 24.60 -1.53 -22.85
CA LYS A 35 25.59 -0.79 -23.65
C LYS A 35 25.22 -0.80 -25.13
N ARG A 36 24.79 -1.95 -25.65
CA ARG A 36 24.36 -2.06 -27.04
C ARG A 36 23.10 -1.24 -27.33
N CYS A 37 22.11 -1.27 -26.45
CA CYS A 37 20.91 -0.44 -26.57
C CYS A 37 21.25 1.06 -26.53
N PHE A 38 22.18 1.47 -25.67
CA PHE A 38 22.65 2.85 -25.60
C PHE A 38 23.36 3.27 -26.88
N ASP A 39 24.22 2.42 -27.46
CA ASP A 39 24.90 2.69 -28.72
C ASP A 39 23.90 2.78 -29.89
N GLU A 40 22.87 1.92 -29.93
CA GLU A 40 21.80 1.95 -30.92
C GLU A 40 20.92 3.22 -30.78
N LEU A 41 20.56 3.63 -29.56
CA LEU A 41 19.86 4.88 -29.29
C LEU A 41 20.68 6.09 -29.70
N LYS A 42 21.99 6.10 -29.40
CA LYS A 42 22.91 7.16 -29.81
C LYS A 42 23.00 7.26 -31.32
N GLN A 43 23.01 6.13 -32.03
CA GLN A 43 23.02 6.10 -33.48
C GLN A 43 21.70 6.62 -34.06
N GLN A 44 20.55 6.23 -33.50
CA GLN A 44 19.23 6.72 -33.93
C GLN A 44 19.09 8.23 -33.68
N PHE A 45 19.51 8.72 -32.52
CA PHE A 45 19.52 10.14 -32.19
C PHE A 45 20.35 10.94 -33.21
N ASN A 46 21.55 10.46 -33.54
CA ASN A 46 22.42 11.10 -34.55
C ASN A 46 21.87 11.01 -35.99
N GLN A 47 20.84 10.21 -36.25
CA GLN A 47 20.20 10.06 -37.56
C GLN A 47 18.84 10.78 -37.64
N LEU A 48 18.38 11.43 -36.57
CA LEU A 48 17.13 12.20 -36.59
C LEU A 48 17.24 13.39 -37.55
N ALA A 49 16.34 13.47 -38.53
CA ALA A 49 16.24 14.57 -39.47
C ALA A 49 16.01 15.94 -38.78
N GLU A 50 15.47 15.92 -37.57
CA GLU A 50 15.29 17.08 -36.70
C GLU A 50 16.63 17.71 -36.28
N LEU A 51 17.70 16.93 -36.12
CA LEU A 51 19.04 17.44 -35.73
C LEU A 51 19.65 18.29 -36.85
N SER A 52 19.56 17.81 -38.09
CA SER A 52 19.96 18.59 -39.28
C SER A 52 19.06 19.82 -39.52
N ARG A 53 17.77 19.76 -39.12
CA ARG A 53 16.87 20.92 -39.16
C ARG A 53 17.23 21.97 -38.12
N VAL A 54 17.60 21.56 -36.90
CA VAL A 54 18.05 22.46 -35.84
C VAL A 54 19.36 23.13 -36.24
N GLU A 55 20.34 22.39 -36.75
CA GLU A 55 21.59 22.96 -37.28
C GLU A 55 21.32 23.94 -38.43
N SER A 56 20.47 23.57 -39.40
CA SER A 56 20.09 24.47 -40.50
C SER A 56 19.34 25.72 -40.03
N THR A 57 18.53 25.61 -38.97
CA THR A 57 17.80 26.74 -38.39
C THR A 57 18.76 27.65 -37.62
N GLN A 58 19.73 27.07 -36.91
CA GLN A 58 20.77 27.80 -36.19
C GLN A 58 21.67 28.58 -37.15
N ASP A 59 22.07 27.98 -38.29
CA ASP A 59 22.80 28.67 -39.35
C ASP A 59 21.99 29.83 -39.97
N LYS A 60 20.67 29.64 -40.15
CA LYS A 60 19.78 30.70 -40.64
C LYS A 60 19.61 31.83 -39.63
N VAL A 61 19.51 31.52 -38.34
CA VAL A 61 19.46 32.52 -37.27
C VAL A 61 20.76 33.32 -37.22
N LEU A 62 21.91 32.66 -37.37
CA LEU A 62 23.21 33.33 -37.47
C LEU A 62 23.30 34.25 -38.69
N GLN A 63 22.87 33.79 -39.87
CA GLN A 63 22.82 34.64 -41.08
C GLN A 63 21.90 35.84 -40.92
N LEU A 64 20.71 35.65 -40.36
CA LEU A 64 19.75 36.73 -40.12
C LEU A 64 20.29 37.73 -39.09
N SER A 65 20.97 37.27 -38.04
CA SER A 65 21.59 38.14 -37.05
C SER A 65 22.70 39.02 -37.64
N ALA A 66 23.54 38.46 -38.52
CA ALA A 66 24.60 39.20 -39.21
C ALA A 66 24.02 40.24 -40.20
N GLN A 67 22.93 39.90 -40.90
CA GLN A 67 22.22 40.85 -41.77
C GLN A 67 21.58 41.99 -40.97
N LEU A 68 21.08 41.70 -39.77
CA LEU A 68 20.50 42.72 -38.88
C LEU A 68 21.57 43.70 -38.38
N GLU A 69 22.77 43.20 -38.04
CA GLU A 69 23.92 44.04 -37.65
C GLU A 69 24.42 44.90 -38.81
N GLU A 70 24.48 44.36 -40.04
CA GLU A 70 24.81 45.16 -41.24
C GLU A 70 23.80 46.28 -41.49
N LEU A 71 22.50 46.00 -41.34
CA LEU A 71 21.44 46.98 -41.49
C LEU A 71 21.50 48.05 -40.40
N GLN A 72 21.79 47.69 -39.15
CA GLN A 72 21.99 48.64 -38.06
C GLN A 72 23.21 49.55 -38.30
N GLN A 73 24.34 48.99 -38.77
CA GLN A 73 25.51 49.78 -39.13
C GLN A 73 25.26 50.71 -40.34
N GLN A 74 24.41 50.30 -41.29
CA GLN A 74 23.96 51.17 -42.38
C GLN A 74 23.05 52.29 -41.89
N PHE A 75 22.19 52.02 -40.90
CA PHE A 75 21.33 53.02 -40.27
C PHE A 75 22.14 54.06 -39.48
N GLU A 76 23.16 53.63 -38.74
CA GLU A 76 24.05 54.53 -37.98
C GLU A 76 24.98 55.39 -38.87
N ARG A 77 25.18 55.00 -40.12
CA ARG A 77 26.03 55.72 -41.10
C ARG A 77 25.27 56.68 -42.01
N SER A 78 23.94 56.79 -41.90
CA SER A 78 23.14 57.64 -42.78
C SER A 78 22.92 59.04 -42.17
N PRO A 79 23.46 60.12 -42.77
CA PRO A 79 23.24 61.47 -42.28
C PRO A 79 21.96 62.04 -42.92
N TYR A 80 20.79 61.73 -42.35
CA TYR A 80 19.59 62.51 -42.60
C TYR A 80 19.00 63.02 -41.30
N VAL A 81 19.29 64.31 -41.09
CA VAL A 81 18.65 65.22 -40.14
C VAL A 81 17.14 65.18 -40.38
N ILE A 82 16.36 64.66 -39.42
CA ILE A 82 14.93 64.95 -39.36
C ILE A 82 14.81 66.36 -38.78
N LYS A 83 14.64 67.34 -39.68
CA LYS A 83 14.07 68.65 -39.35
C LYS A 83 12.58 68.47 -39.21
N GLU A 84 12.04 69.00 -38.11
CA GLU A 84 10.64 69.35 -37.93
C GLU A 84 10.07 69.97 -39.20
N ILE A 85 8.97 69.42 -39.73
CA ILE A 85 8.04 70.14 -40.60
C ILE A 85 6.62 69.76 -40.20
N ASP A 86 5.86 70.82 -39.95
CA ASP A 86 4.43 70.94 -39.72
C ASP A 86 3.56 70.16 -40.71
N VAL A 87 2.41 69.77 -40.17
CA VAL A 87 1.22 69.31 -40.88
C VAL A 87 0.68 70.45 -41.75
N ASP A 88 0.42 70.18 -43.03
CA ASP A 88 -0.84 70.58 -43.70
C ASP A 88 -0.97 69.97 -45.11
N ASP A 89 -2.20 69.48 -45.34
CA ASP A 89 -2.97 69.28 -46.56
C ASP A 89 -2.41 68.49 -47.77
N ASP A 90 -3.20 67.42 -48.02
CA ASP A 90 -3.64 66.90 -49.30
C ASP A 90 -2.69 66.08 -50.21
N GLU A 91 -3.27 64.95 -50.65
CA GLU A 91 -2.82 64.03 -51.68
C GLU A 91 -1.60 63.14 -51.38
N GLN A 92 -1.85 62.01 -50.73
CA GLN A 92 -1.51 60.69 -51.30
C GLN A 92 -2.12 59.54 -50.50
N ASN A 93 -3.43 59.36 -50.69
CA ASN A 93 -4.15 58.16 -50.31
C ASN A 93 -4.23 57.24 -51.52
N ASN A 94 -3.18 56.46 -51.84
CA ASN A 94 -3.32 55.32 -52.76
C ASN A 94 -2.19 54.27 -52.77
N TYR A 95 -1.68 53.81 -51.62
CA TYR A 95 -0.78 52.64 -51.61
C TYR A 95 -0.84 51.74 -50.35
N LEU A 96 -1.85 51.92 -49.47
CA LEU A 96 -2.01 51.13 -48.25
C LEU A 96 -3.38 50.43 -48.12
N VAL A 97 -4.15 50.32 -49.21
CA VAL A 97 -5.47 49.66 -49.20
C VAL A 97 -5.43 48.19 -49.67
N GLU A 98 -4.34 47.73 -50.31
CA GLU A 98 -4.28 46.35 -50.86
C GLU A 98 -3.62 45.28 -49.97
N ILE A 99 -3.17 45.59 -48.75
CA ILE A 99 -2.57 44.59 -47.84
C ILE A 99 -3.52 44.17 -46.70
N THR A 100 -4.59 44.91 -46.43
CA THR A 100 -5.58 44.58 -45.39
C THR A 100 -6.75 43.69 -45.85
N GLU A 101 -6.90 43.41 -47.15
CA GLU A 101 -8.01 42.58 -47.67
C GLU A 101 -7.64 41.12 -48.00
N SER A 102 -6.41 40.69 -47.75
CA SER A 102 -5.97 39.30 -47.97
C SER A 102 -5.93 38.43 -46.70
N ILE A 103 -6.42 38.92 -45.56
CA ILE A 103 -6.55 38.17 -44.30
C ILE A 103 -8.03 38.11 -43.86
N LYS A 104 -8.89 37.62 -44.76
CA LYS A 104 -10.23 37.13 -44.43
C LYS A 104 -10.37 35.77 -45.11
N VAL A 105 -10.95 34.79 -44.40
CA VAL A 105 -11.07 33.33 -44.68
C VAL A 105 -9.95 32.54 -43.98
N LYS A 106 -10.11 31.89 -42.81
CA LYS A 106 -11.27 31.38 -42.06
C LYS A 106 -11.05 31.56 -40.55
N GLU A 107 -11.76 32.48 -39.94
CA GLU A 107 -12.06 32.48 -38.51
C GLU A 107 -13.56 32.20 -38.37
N ASP A 108 -13.93 30.93 -38.55
CA ASP A 108 -15.25 30.41 -38.16
C ASP A 108 -15.01 29.32 -37.12
N GLU A 109 -14.70 29.77 -35.90
CA GLU A 109 -15.30 29.27 -34.66
C GLU A 109 -14.99 30.34 -33.61
N GLN A 110 -15.97 31.23 -33.44
CA GLN A 110 -15.99 32.23 -32.38
C GLN A 110 -15.81 31.52 -31.03
N VAL A 111 -14.65 31.69 -30.39
CA VAL A 111 -14.56 31.54 -28.93
C VAL A 111 -15.29 32.75 -28.36
N SER A 112 -16.58 32.57 -28.07
CA SER A 112 -17.31 33.49 -27.21
C SER A 112 -16.53 33.60 -25.90
N GLY A 113 -16.18 34.82 -25.49
CA GLY A 113 -15.80 35.07 -24.11
C GLY A 113 -16.99 34.75 -23.21
N GLU A 114 -17.11 33.49 -22.80
CA GLU A 114 -18.18 33.02 -21.93
C GLU A 114 -18.04 33.76 -20.60
N ARG A 115 -19.08 34.53 -20.25
CA ARG A 115 -19.18 35.24 -18.97
C ARG A 115 -18.88 34.27 -17.82
N ILE A 116 -17.90 34.61 -16.98
CA ILE A 116 -17.64 33.89 -15.73
C ILE A 116 -18.88 34.08 -14.83
N VAL A 117 -19.44 32.97 -14.38
CA VAL A 117 -20.57 32.90 -13.45
C VAL A 117 -20.01 32.83 -12.03
N SER A 118 -20.48 33.71 -11.14
CA SER A 118 -20.09 33.66 -9.72
C SER A 118 -20.61 32.40 -9.05
N THR A 119 -19.89 31.89 -8.05
CA THR A 119 -20.33 30.78 -7.18
C THR A 119 -21.76 30.96 -6.68
N GLU A 120 -22.13 32.15 -6.20
CA GLU A 120 -23.47 32.43 -5.67
C GLU A 120 -24.55 32.31 -6.74
N GLU A 121 -24.31 32.83 -7.94
CA GLU A 121 -25.24 32.73 -9.07
C GLU A 121 -25.45 31.26 -9.49
N PHE A 122 -24.37 30.46 -9.49
CA PHE A 122 -24.46 29.03 -9.76
C PHE A 122 -25.34 28.31 -8.73
N TRP A 123 -25.07 28.50 -7.43
CA TRP A 123 -25.85 27.85 -6.38
C TRP A 123 -27.31 28.31 -6.34
N GLN A 124 -27.58 29.60 -6.58
CA GLN A 124 -28.96 30.10 -6.67
C GLN A 124 -29.73 29.42 -7.80
N ARG A 125 -29.11 29.24 -8.98
CA ARG A 125 -29.73 28.53 -10.10
C ARG A 125 -29.95 27.06 -9.79
N TYR A 126 -28.97 26.41 -9.14
CA TYR A 126 -29.08 25.02 -8.70
C TYR A 126 -30.22 24.82 -7.68
N GLU A 127 -30.32 25.70 -6.68
CA GLU A 127 -31.39 25.70 -5.68
C GLU A 127 -32.75 25.99 -6.30
N ALA A 128 -32.81 26.79 -7.37
CA ALA A 128 -34.02 27.02 -8.16
C ALA A 128 -34.44 25.81 -9.01
N GLY A 129 -33.69 24.71 -8.97
CA GLY A 129 -33.99 23.45 -9.66
C GLY A 129 -33.30 23.31 -11.02
N GLU A 130 -32.45 24.25 -11.42
CA GLU A 130 -31.63 24.07 -12.61
C GLU A 130 -30.60 22.95 -12.37
N ARG A 131 -30.45 22.07 -13.35
CA ARG A 131 -29.50 20.94 -13.33
C ARG A 131 -28.60 20.90 -14.55
N ASP A 132 -29.00 21.55 -15.64
CA ASP A 132 -28.22 21.59 -16.87
C ASP A 132 -27.37 22.86 -16.94
N PHE A 133 -26.10 22.73 -16.57
CA PHE A 133 -25.10 23.79 -16.61
C PHE A 133 -24.03 23.51 -17.66
N LYS A 134 -24.41 22.84 -18.75
CA LYS A 134 -23.50 22.51 -19.84
C LYS A 134 -22.79 23.77 -20.37
N GLY A 135 -21.47 23.70 -20.46
CA GLY A 135 -20.64 24.81 -20.97
C GLY A 135 -20.59 26.03 -20.05
N ILE A 136 -21.04 25.92 -18.79
CA ILE A 136 -20.94 27.05 -17.87
C ILE A 136 -19.47 27.42 -17.61
N ASN A 137 -19.18 28.71 -17.48
CA ASN A 137 -17.86 29.17 -17.08
C ASN A 137 -17.84 29.47 -15.57
N LEU A 138 -17.22 28.56 -14.81
CA LEU A 138 -16.99 28.59 -13.36
C LEU A 138 -15.48 28.63 -13.05
N ALA A 139 -14.68 29.25 -13.92
CA ALA A 139 -13.25 29.40 -13.69
C ALA A 139 -12.97 30.11 -12.36
N GLY A 140 -12.13 29.50 -11.52
CA GLY A 140 -11.77 29.99 -10.19
C GLY A 140 -12.89 29.96 -9.16
N ALA A 141 -14.04 29.34 -9.47
CA ALA A 141 -15.16 29.27 -8.55
C ALA A 141 -14.80 28.44 -7.30
N ASP A 142 -15.22 28.92 -6.14
CA ASP A 142 -15.18 28.11 -4.92
C ASP A 142 -16.50 27.33 -4.81
N LEU A 143 -16.42 26.01 -4.93
CA LEU A 143 -17.56 25.10 -4.88
C LEU A 143 -17.46 24.15 -3.67
N THR A 144 -16.67 24.52 -2.65
CA THR A 144 -16.42 23.68 -1.48
C THR A 144 -17.57 23.63 -0.48
N GLU A 145 -18.54 24.56 -0.58
CA GLU A 145 -19.63 24.68 0.39
C GLU A 145 -20.72 23.61 0.26
N ASN A 146 -20.95 23.08 -0.96
CA ASN A 146 -22.09 22.23 -1.26
C ASN A 146 -21.69 21.04 -2.14
N SER A 147 -22.42 19.94 -1.99
CA SER A 147 -22.30 18.75 -2.84
C SER A 147 -23.56 18.64 -3.72
N PRO A 148 -23.46 18.93 -5.03
CA PRO A 148 -24.62 18.85 -5.90
C PRO A 148 -24.99 17.40 -6.20
N SER A 149 -26.23 17.20 -6.64
CA SER A 149 -26.75 15.93 -7.11
C SER A 149 -27.46 16.13 -8.46
N ASP A 150 -27.20 15.24 -9.42
CA ASP A 150 -27.81 15.23 -10.76
C ASP A 150 -27.48 16.47 -11.60
N VAL A 151 -26.31 17.07 -11.39
CA VAL A 151 -25.81 18.22 -12.13
C VAL A 151 -25.07 17.81 -13.41
N ASN A 152 -25.44 18.45 -14.51
CA ASN A 152 -24.72 18.35 -15.77
C ASN A 152 -23.79 19.55 -15.95
N LEU A 153 -22.50 19.32 -15.75
CA LEU A 153 -21.41 20.25 -16.01
C LEU A 153 -20.60 19.85 -17.25
N SER A 154 -21.18 19.11 -18.18
CA SER A 154 -20.47 18.73 -19.40
C SER A 154 -19.96 19.97 -20.14
N LYS A 155 -18.71 19.93 -20.57
CA LYS A 155 -18.00 21.05 -21.22
C LYS A 155 -17.85 22.33 -20.39
N ALA A 156 -18.16 22.31 -19.09
CA ALA A 156 -17.98 23.46 -18.23
C ALA A 156 -16.49 23.85 -18.13
N ASN A 157 -16.22 25.14 -17.98
CA ASN A 157 -14.90 25.63 -17.61
C ASN A 157 -14.83 25.73 -16.07
N LEU A 158 -14.06 24.85 -15.45
CA LEU A 158 -13.79 24.75 -14.01
C LEU A 158 -12.28 24.95 -13.73
N THR A 159 -11.58 25.67 -14.61
CA THR A 159 -10.15 25.94 -14.44
C THR A 159 -9.90 26.60 -13.10
N GLN A 160 -8.95 26.08 -12.32
CA GLN A 160 -8.61 26.59 -10.98
C GLN A 160 -9.79 26.65 -9.98
N ALA A 161 -10.90 25.96 -10.25
CA ALA A 161 -12.01 25.88 -9.31
C ALA A 161 -11.61 25.06 -8.06
N ARG A 162 -12.27 25.33 -6.94
CA ARG A 162 -12.04 24.61 -5.67
C ARG A 162 -13.22 23.72 -5.36
N LEU A 163 -12.98 22.42 -5.23
CA LEU A 163 -13.98 21.38 -4.98
C LEU A 163 -13.52 20.42 -3.88
N SER A 164 -12.43 20.74 -3.16
CA SER A 164 -11.82 19.84 -2.19
C SER A 164 -12.80 19.40 -1.10
N GLY A 165 -12.78 18.09 -0.80
CA GLY A 165 -13.61 17.47 0.24
C GLY A 165 -15.12 17.38 -0.06
N THR A 166 -15.56 17.75 -1.26
CA THR A 166 -16.99 17.70 -1.64
C THR A 166 -17.36 16.42 -2.38
N ASN A 167 -18.67 16.14 -2.48
CA ASN A 167 -19.18 15.00 -3.22
C ASN A 167 -19.77 15.41 -4.59
N TRP A 168 -19.18 14.84 -5.63
CA TRP A 168 -19.52 14.96 -7.05
C TRP A 168 -19.66 13.58 -7.71
N SER A 169 -19.96 12.56 -6.90
CA SER A 169 -20.18 11.20 -7.39
C SER A 169 -21.34 11.16 -8.37
N ASN A 170 -21.24 10.33 -9.42
CA ASN A 170 -22.24 10.16 -10.48
C ASN A 170 -22.49 11.40 -11.37
N GLU A 171 -21.80 12.51 -11.15
CA GLU A 171 -22.06 13.74 -11.88
C GLU A 171 -21.49 13.72 -13.31
N ASN A 172 -22.10 14.51 -14.19
CA ASN A 172 -21.67 14.59 -15.59
C ASN A 172 -20.72 15.76 -15.82
N LEU A 173 -19.42 15.46 -15.87
CA LEU A 173 -18.31 16.38 -16.13
C LEU A 173 -17.66 16.13 -17.51
N ARG A 174 -18.38 15.48 -18.43
CA ARG A 174 -17.83 15.10 -19.75
C ARG A 174 -17.29 16.31 -20.50
N GLY A 175 -16.01 16.27 -20.87
CA GLY A 175 -15.35 17.34 -21.62
C GLY A 175 -15.16 18.64 -20.82
N ALA A 176 -15.40 18.64 -19.51
CA ALA A 176 -15.16 19.81 -18.68
C ALA A 176 -13.66 20.10 -18.57
N ASN A 177 -13.30 21.37 -18.41
CA ASN A 177 -11.93 21.80 -18.20
C ASN A 177 -11.69 22.08 -16.71
N LEU A 178 -11.05 21.15 -16.01
CA LEU A 178 -10.63 21.23 -14.61
C LEU A 178 -9.12 21.48 -14.47
N THR A 179 -8.46 22.08 -15.46
CA THR A 179 -7.02 22.38 -15.39
C THR A 179 -6.70 23.16 -14.12
N GLN A 180 -5.72 22.68 -13.34
CA GLN A 180 -5.30 23.27 -12.05
C GLN A 180 -6.41 23.38 -10.99
N ALA A 181 -7.53 22.67 -11.12
CA ALA A 181 -8.56 22.65 -10.08
C ALA A 181 -8.07 21.92 -8.81
N ASP A 182 -8.56 22.36 -7.66
CA ASP A 182 -8.37 21.69 -6.37
C ASP A 182 -9.50 20.68 -6.13
N LEU A 183 -9.19 19.41 -6.31
CA LEU A 183 -10.08 18.23 -6.17
C LEU A 183 -9.57 17.29 -5.05
N ASN A 184 -8.72 17.79 -4.14
CA ASN A 184 -8.18 16.95 -3.08
C ASN A 184 -9.30 16.42 -2.18
N ASN A 185 -9.28 15.13 -1.86
CA ASN A 185 -10.32 14.45 -1.07
C ASN A 185 -11.75 14.53 -1.67
N THR A 186 -11.90 14.96 -2.92
CA THR A 186 -13.21 15.04 -3.57
C THR A 186 -13.69 13.64 -3.94
N ASN A 187 -14.98 13.37 -3.73
CA ASN A 187 -15.62 12.16 -4.21
C ASN A 187 -16.15 12.37 -5.64
N LEU A 188 -15.51 11.73 -6.62
CA LEU A 188 -15.87 11.65 -8.04
C LEU A 188 -16.23 10.21 -8.45
N SER A 189 -16.56 9.34 -7.50
CA SER A 189 -16.90 7.95 -7.80
C SER A 189 -18.04 7.87 -8.81
N SER A 190 -17.89 7.02 -9.83
CA SER A 190 -18.82 6.86 -10.95
C SER A 190 -19.12 8.14 -11.77
N ALA A 191 -18.37 9.23 -11.57
CA ALA A 191 -18.56 10.45 -12.35
C ALA A 191 -18.16 10.23 -13.82
N ASN A 192 -18.86 10.91 -14.73
CA ASN A 192 -18.54 10.89 -16.15
C ASN A 192 -17.54 12.02 -16.46
N LEU A 193 -16.27 11.68 -16.55
CA LEU A 193 -15.13 12.57 -16.84
C LEU A 193 -14.55 12.35 -18.24
N LYS A 194 -15.30 11.72 -19.15
CA LYS A 194 -14.80 11.42 -20.50
C LYS A 194 -14.35 12.68 -21.19
N GLU A 195 -13.17 12.64 -21.82
CA GLU A 195 -12.58 13.77 -22.55
C GLU A 195 -12.40 15.05 -21.70
N ALA A 196 -12.54 14.98 -20.37
CA ALA A 196 -12.26 16.11 -19.49
C ALA A 196 -10.76 16.44 -19.48
N VAL A 197 -10.43 17.69 -19.18
CA VAL A 197 -9.06 18.18 -19.07
C VAL A 197 -8.77 18.50 -17.61
N LEU A 198 -8.00 17.64 -16.94
CA LEU A 198 -7.58 17.73 -15.55
C LEU A 198 -6.06 17.99 -15.44
N ASP A 199 -5.47 18.62 -16.45
CA ASP A 199 -4.04 18.86 -16.48
C ASP A 199 -3.59 19.69 -15.26
N ASN A 200 -2.56 19.22 -14.57
CA ASN A 200 -2.02 19.80 -13.33
C ASN A 200 -3.07 20.02 -12.22
N ALA A 201 -4.19 19.30 -12.24
CA ALA A 201 -5.17 19.34 -11.16
C ALA A 201 -4.62 18.62 -9.90
N PHE A 202 -5.13 19.01 -8.73
CA PHE A 202 -4.77 18.41 -7.45
C PHE A 202 -5.87 17.43 -7.03
N LEU A 203 -5.59 16.12 -7.08
CA LEU A 203 -6.50 15.02 -6.76
C LEU A 203 -5.92 14.11 -5.66
N CYS A 204 -5.09 14.65 -4.75
CA CYS A 204 -4.55 13.87 -3.64
C CYS A 204 -5.71 13.29 -2.81
N GLN A 205 -5.68 11.98 -2.56
CA GLN A 205 -6.71 11.23 -1.83
C GLN A 205 -8.13 11.33 -2.42
N ALA A 206 -8.28 11.78 -3.67
CA ALA A 206 -9.58 11.83 -4.33
C ALA A 206 -10.13 10.42 -4.58
N GLN A 207 -11.47 10.29 -4.51
CA GLN A 207 -12.16 9.03 -4.82
C GLN A 207 -12.66 9.10 -6.26
N LEU A 208 -12.13 8.28 -7.16
CA LEU A 208 -12.51 8.15 -8.57
C LEU A 208 -12.91 6.70 -8.90
N GLU A 209 -13.36 5.93 -7.90
CA GLU A 209 -13.79 4.55 -8.10
C GLU A 209 -14.85 4.48 -9.19
N SER A 210 -14.65 3.59 -10.17
CA SER A 210 -15.57 3.40 -11.31
C SER A 210 -15.81 4.66 -12.18
N ALA A 211 -15.06 5.74 -12.00
CA ALA A 211 -15.20 6.94 -12.81
C ALA A 211 -14.83 6.67 -14.28
N ASP A 212 -15.50 7.36 -15.20
CA ASP A 212 -15.25 7.20 -16.62
C ASP A 212 -14.38 8.34 -17.16
N LEU A 213 -13.07 8.09 -17.26
CA LEU A 213 -12.02 9.00 -17.70
C LEU A 213 -11.55 8.69 -19.14
N TYR A 214 -12.39 8.04 -19.95
CA TYR A 214 -12.06 7.72 -21.34
C TYR A 214 -11.58 8.96 -22.10
N LYS A 215 -10.36 8.90 -22.66
CA LYS A 215 -9.69 10.02 -23.36
C LYS A 215 -9.53 11.31 -22.55
N ALA A 216 -9.67 11.28 -21.23
CA ALA A 216 -9.37 12.45 -20.41
C ALA A 216 -7.87 12.78 -20.45
N SER A 217 -7.53 14.05 -20.26
CA SER A 217 -6.15 14.48 -20.03
C SER A 217 -5.96 14.75 -18.54
N LEU A 218 -4.94 14.14 -17.94
CA LEU A 218 -4.52 14.29 -16.55
C LEU A 218 -3.01 14.59 -16.51
N LYS A 219 -2.51 15.33 -17.51
CA LYS A 219 -1.07 15.57 -17.65
C LYS A 219 -0.56 16.33 -16.43
N GLY A 220 0.46 15.80 -15.76
CA GLY A 220 1.06 16.45 -14.58
C GLY A 220 0.12 16.57 -13.37
N ALA A 221 -1.03 15.88 -13.38
CA ALA A 221 -1.96 15.90 -12.26
C ALA A 221 -1.35 15.18 -11.04
N ASN A 222 -1.67 15.66 -9.84
CA ASN A 222 -1.32 14.98 -8.59
C ASN A 222 -2.47 14.07 -8.18
N LEU A 223 -2.28 12.76 -8.29
CA LEU A 223 -3.22 11.70 -7.90
C LEU A 223 -2.64 10.83 -6.76
N THR A 224 -1.75 11.40 -5.94
CA THR A 224 -1.16 10.66 -4.81
C THR A 224 -2.24 10.12 -3.89
N GLU A 225 -2.16 8.82 -3.57
CA GLU A 225 -3.14 8.09 -2.74
C GLU A 225 -4.60 8.15 -3.26
N ALA A 226 -4.83 8.53 -4.51
CA ALA A 226 -6.17 8.56 -5.10
C ALA A 226 -6.69 7.13 -5.35
N ASN A 227 -7.99 6.93 -5.18
CA ASN A 227 -8.65 5.67 -5.49
C ASN A 227 -9.24 5.71 -6.91
N LEU A 228 -8.59 5.07 -7.88
CA LEU A 228 -9.05 4.88 -9.26
C LEU A 228 -9.45 3.43 -9.54
N SER A 229 -9.80 2.65 -8.51
CA SER A 229 -10.21 1.26 -8.70
C SER A 229 -11.41 1.18 -9.65
N ASN A 230 -11.42 0.19 -10.55
CA ASN A 230 -12.45 0.01 -11.59
C ASN A 230 -12.62 1.17 -12.59
N ALA A 231 -11.80 2.23 -12.53
CA ALA A 231 -11.96 3.38 -13.41
C ALA A 231 -11.65 3.04 -14.88
N ASN A 232 -12.35 3.71 -15.80
CA ASN A 232 -12.07 3.62 -17.22
C ASN A 232 -11.11 4.74 -17.65
N LEU A 233 -9.83 4.43 -17.79
CA LEU A 233 -8.76 5.34 -18.20
C LEU A 233 -8.30 5.07 -19.65
N GLU A 234 -9.09 4.35 -20.46
CA GLU A 234 -8.68 3.98 -21.81
C GLU A 234 -8.39 5.22 -22.65
N GLN A 235 -7.24 5.21 -23.35
CA GLN A 235 -6.76 6.30 -24.20
C GLN A 235 -6.57 7.65 -23.50
N SER A 236 -6.56 7.69 -22.17
CA SER A 236 -6.28 8.89 -21.39
C SER A 236 -4.80 9.30 -21.45
N ASN A 237 -4.52 10.56 -21.09
CA ASN A 237 -3.16 11.08 -21.00
C ASN A 237 -2.78 11.38 -19.54
N LEU A 238 -2.03 10.47 -18.91
CA LEU A 238 -1.47 10.62 -17.56
C LEU A 238 0.04 10.89 -17.59
N SER A 239 0.58 11.41 -18.70
CA SER A 239 2.02 11.72 -18.77
C SER A 239 2.41 12.69 -17.67
N GLU A 240 3.55 12.45 -17.01
CA GLU A 240 4.07 13.29 -15.92
C GLU A 240 3.17 13.34 -14.66
N ALA A 241 2.09 12.56 -14.60
CA ALA A 241 1.21 12.53 -13.43
C ALA A 241 1.86 11.82 -12.24
N ASP A 242 1.54 12.25 -11.02
CA ASP A 242 1.95 11.57 -9.80
C ASP A 242 0.82 10.66 -9.30
N LEU A 243 0.96 9.36 -9.50
CA LEU A 243 0.05 8.30 -9.06
C LEU A 243 0.67 7.49 -7.91
N SER A 244 1.65 8.06 -7.19
CA SER A 244 2.28 7.30 -6.10
C SER A 244 1.26 6.91 -5.04
N GLN A 245 1.31 5.64 -4.63
CA GLN A 245 0.35 5.01 -3.71
C GLN A 245 -1.12 5.03 -4.18
N ALA A 246 -1.41 5.39 -5.44
CA ALA A 246 -2.76 5.37 -5.96
C ALA A 246 -3.27 3.92 -6.11
N ASP A 247 -4.57 3.72 -5.91
CA ASP A 247 -5.24 2.45 -6.19
C ASP A 247 -5.77 2.44 -7.63
N LEU A 248 -5.18 1.64 -8.50
CA LEU A 248 -5.59 1.43 -9.89
C LEU A 248 -6.12 0.00 -10.11
N SER A 249 -6.51 -0.69 -9.05
CA SER A 249 -6.97 -2.08 -9.11
C SER A 249 -8.16 -2.22 -10.06
N GLU A 250 -8.15 -3.23 -10.94
CA GLU A 250 -9.18 -3.50 -11.95
C GLU A 250 -9.45 -2.36 -12.95
N SER A 251 -8.63 -1.30 -12.95
CA SER A 251 -8.78 -0.18 -13.87
C SER A 251 -8.42 -0.55 -15.31
N LYS A 252 -9.01 0.16 -16.28
CA LYS A 252 -8.73 0.00 -17.71
C LYS A 252 -7.83 1.11 -18.20
N LEU A 253 -6.55 0.81 -18.41
CA LEU A 253 -5.51 1.73 -18.91
C LEU A 253 -5.13 1.43 -20.36
N ILE A 254 -6.02 0.81 -21.14
CA ILE A 254 -5.72 0.36 -22.51
C ILE A 254 -5.35 1.58 -23.36
N ARG A 255 -4.13 1.55 -23.92
CA ARG A 255 -3.54 2.64 -24.73
C ARG A 255 -3.46 4.00 -24.00
N ALA A 256 -3.50 4.02 -22.67
CA ALA A 256 -3.24 5.23 -21.90
C ALA A 256 -1.78 5.66 -22.05
N ASN A 257 -1.52 6.96 -21.94
CA ASN A 257 -0.17 7.51 -21.92
C ASN A 257 0.28 7.74 -20.47
N LEU A 258 1.23 6.95 -19.96
CA LEU A 258 1.83 7.11 -18.62
C LEU A 258 3.33 7.44 -18.72
N SER A 259 3.82 7.97 -19.85
CA SER A 259 5.24 8.32 -19.96
C SER A 259 5.63 9.33 -18.88
N ASN A 260 6.73 9.08 -18.17
CA ASN A 260 7.22 9.85 -17.01
C ASN A 260 6.26 9.94 -15.81
N ALA A 261 5.21 9.11 -15.75
CA ALA A 261 4.32 9.09 -14.59
C ALA A 261 5.01 8.40 -13.40
N ASN A 262 4.68 8.85 -12.19
CA ASN A 262 5.13 8.19 -10.97
C ASN A 262 4.05 7.22 -10.47
N LEU A 263 4.27 5.91 -10.58
CA LEU A 263 3.40 4.86 -10.04
C LEU A 263 4.06 4.14 -8.85
N SER A 264 5.06 4.75 -8.19
CA SER A 264 5.72 4.10 -7.05
C SER A 264 4.70 3.71 -5.99
N LYS A 265 4.74 2.45 -5.53
CA LYS A 265 3.80 1.89 -4.56
C LYS A 265 2.31 1.90 -4.98
N ALA A 266 2.01 2.16 -6.25
CA ALA A 266 0.64 2.10 -6.74
C ALA A 266 0.11 0.65 -6.76
N LYS A 267 -1.19 0.47 -6.54
CA LYS A 267 -1.85 -0.84 -6.64
C LYS A 267 -2.36 -1.04 -8.06
N LEU A 268 -1.79 -1.96 -8.82
CA LEU A 268 -2.18 -2.31 -10.18
C LEU A 268 -2.88 -3.67 -10.24
N LEU A 269 -3.49 -4.12 -9.14
CA LEU A 269 -4.04 -5.46 -9.02
C LEU A 269 -5.10 -5.71 -10.11
N LYS A 270 -4.87 -6.69 -10.99
CA LYS A 270 -5.75 -7.02 -12.13
C LYS A 270 -5.99 -5.87 -13.12
N ALA A 271 -5.17 -4.83 -13.09
CA ALA A 271 -5.30 -3.69 -14.01
C ALA A 271 -4.97 -4.07 -15.46
N ASN A 272 -5.60 -3.41 -16.42
CA ASN A 272 -5.35 -3.66 -17.85
C ASN A 272 -4.61 -2.51 -18.52
N LEU A 273 -3.29 -2.61 -18.60
CA LEU A 273 -2.38 -1.65 -19.24
C LEU A 273 -2.04 -2.03 -20.69
N LYS A 274 -2.87 -2.84 -21.38
CA LYS A 274 -2.57 -3.30 -22.73
C LYS A 274 -2.30 -2.12 -23.69
N GLY A 275 -1.08 -2.06 -24.21
CA GLY A 275 -0.66 -1.03 -25.15
C GLY A 275 -0.50 0.37 -24.53
N ALA A 276 -0.51 0.47 -23.20
CA ALA A 276 -0.15 1.69 -22.51
C ALA A 276 1.32 2.07 -22.79
N LYS A 277 1.61 3.36 -22.74
CA LYS A 277 2.96 3.91 -22.84
C LYS A 277 3.53 4.09 -21.44
N LEU A 278 4.64 3.43 -21.13
CA LEU A 278 5.29 3.43 -19.81
C LEU A 278 6.74 3.92 -19.88
N GLU A 279 7.13 4.66 -20.93
CA GLU A 279 8.49 5.16 -21.06
C GLU A 279 8.84 6.06 -19.86
N TRP A 280 9.89 5.68 -19.12
CA TRP A 280 10.36 6.37 -17.91
C TRP A 280 9.32 6.47 -16.78
N ALA A 281 8.28 5.65 -16.81
CA ALA A 281 7.37 5.53 -15.66
C ALA A 281 8.09 4.88 -14.48
N ASN A 282 7.88 5.41 -13.28
CA ASN A 282 8.42 4.82 -12.05
C ASN A 282 7.41 3.80 -11.50
N LEU A 283 7.75 2.51 -11.44
CA LEU A 283 6.90 1.46 -10.84
C LEU A 283 7.55 0.82 -9.61
N GLU A 284 8.50 1.52 -8.97
CA GLU A 284 9.16 1.02 -7.77
C GLU A 284 8.14 0.65 -6.69
N GLN A 285 8.17 -0.61 -6.26
CA GLN A 285 7.22 -1.21 -5.31
C GLN A 285 5.74 -1.17 -5.74
N ALA A 286 5.43 -0.92 -7.00
CA ALA A 286 4.05 -1.02 -7.49
C ALA A 286 3.56 -2.48 -7.37
N LEU A 287 2.37 -2.70 -6.84
CA LEU A 287 1.83 -4.03 -6.60
C LEU A 287 1.06 -4.51 -7.82
N TYR A 288 1.28 -5.72 -8.29
CA TYR A 288 0.55 -6.29 -9.42
C TYR A 288 0.26 -7.78 -9.21
N THR A 289 -0.65 -8.33 -9.99
CA THR A 289 -1.05 -9.75 -9.96
C THR A 289 -0.74 -10.43 -11.29
N THR A 290 -0.84 -11.75 -11.34
CA THR A 290 -0.72 -12.53 -12.60
C THR A 290 -1.81 -12.17 -13.63
N GLU A 291 -2.93 -11.62 -13.19
CA GLU A 291 -4.02 -11.10 -14.03
C GLU A 291 -3.75 -9.69 -14.56
N THR A 292 -2.74 -9.00 -14.03
CA THR A 292 -2.39 -7.63 -14.47
C THR A 292 -1.76 -7.67 -15.86
N ILE A 293 -2.33 -6.92 -16.80
CA ILE A 293 -1.93 -6.96 -18.21
C ILE A 293 -1.01 -5.78 -18.51
N PHE A 294 0.30 -6.02 -18.57
CA PHE A 294 1.28 -5.02 -19.02
C PHE A 294 1.40 -4.95 -20.57
N PRO A 295 1.97 -3.87 -21.13
CA PRO A 295 2.37 -3.83 -22.54
C PRO A 295 3.35 -4.94 -22.91
N THR A 296 3.32 -5.44 -24.15
CA THR A 296 4.07 -6.64 -24.58
C THR A 296 5.59 -6.57 -24.40
N ASN A 297 6.17 -5.38 -24.31
CA ASN A 297 7.62 -5.16 -24.18
C ASN A 297 8.01 -4.57 -22.82
N PHE A 298 7.14 -4.70 -21.82
CA PHE A 298 7.38 -4.17 -20.48
C PHE A 298 7.58 -5.32 -19.49
N ASN A 299 8.68 -5.27 -18.73
CA ASN A 299 8.97 -6.23 -17.68
C ASN A 299 8.76 -5.56 -16.31
N PRO A 300 7.68 -5.90 -15.57
CA PRO A 300 7.40 -5.27 -14.27
C PRO A 300 8.47 -5.57 -13.22
N ILE A 301 9.12 -6.73 -13.29
CA ILE A 301 10.18 -7.12 -12.36
C ILE A 301 11.41 -6.21 -12.52
N GLU A 302 11.80 -5.90 -13.76
CA GLU A 302 12.91 -4.96 -14.03
C GLU A 302 12.58 -3.53 -13.59
N ALA A 303 11.29 -3.20 -13.47
CA ALA A 303 10.81 -1.93 -12.95
C ALA A 303 10.69 -1.90 -11.42
N ASN A 304 11.17 -2.95 -10.72
CA ASN A 304 11.03 -3.14 -9.27
C ASN A 304 9.58 -3.16 -8.77
N ALA A 305 8.64 -3.60 -9.61
CA ALA A 305 7.26 -3.86 -9.19
C ALA A 305 7.18 -5.21 -8.45
N CYS A 306 6.24 -5.31 -7.51
CA CYS A 306 6.05 -6.45 -6.63
C CYS A 306 4.87 -7.31 -7.09
N LEU A 307 5.13 -8.58 -7.38
CA LEU A 307 4.08 -9.55 -7.74
C LEU A 307 3.40 -10.07 -6.47
N ILE A 308 2.06 -10.00 -6.43
CA ILE A 308 1.21 -10.68 -5.46
C ILE A 308 0.77 -12.01 -6.08
N ALA A 309 1.42 -13.09 -5.65
CA ALA A 309 1.18 -14.47 -6.08
C ALA A 309 1.84 -15.45 -5.09
N PRO A 310 1.54 -16.76 -5.19
CA PRO A 310 2.28 -17.79 -4.46
C PRO A 310 3.77 -17.72 -4.76
N GLU A 311 4.60 -18.06 -3.76
CA GLU A 311 6.07 -18.08 -3.83
C GLU A 311 6.71 -16.75 -4.26
N ALA A 312 5.96 -15.63 -4.20
CA ALA A 312 6.46 -14.33 -4.60
C ALA A 312 7.57 -13.81 -3.67
N TYR A 313 8.49 -13.03 -4.25
CA TYR A 313 9.55 -12.35 -3.51
C TYR A 313 9.08 -10.94 -3.14
N LEU A 314 8.64 -10.77 -1.89
CA LEU A 314 8.07 -9.55 -1.31
C LEU A 314 8.86 -9.07 -0.08
N GLN A 315 10.15 -9.42 0.00
CA GLN A 315 11.02 -8.98 1.09
C GLN A 315 11.07 -7.45 1.14
N GLU A 316 10.86 -6.89 2.33
CA GLU A 316 10.82 -5.44 2.58
C GLU A 316 9.77 -4.67 1.76
N ALA A 317 8.80 -5.36 1.14
CA ALA A 317 7.72 -4.73 0.40
C ALA A 317 6.83 -3.90 1.34
N ASP A 318 6.40 -2.73 0.88
CA ASP A 318 5.41 -1.93 1.57
C ASP A 318 4.01 -2.35 1.12
N LEU A 319 3.37 -3.15 1.96
CA LEU A 319 2.02 -3.69 1.82
C LEU A 319 1.08 -3.08 2.87
N SER A 320 1.43 -1.92 3.44
CA SER A 320 0.62 -1.30 4.49
C SER A 320 -0.76 -0.89 3.96
N GLY A 321 -1.81 -1.25 4.71
CA GLY A 321 -3.20 -0.95 4.35
C GLY A 321 -3.67 -1.57 3.03
N VAL A 322 -2.93 -2.50 2.44
CA VAL A 322 -3.35 -3.15 1.19
C VAL A 322 -4.53 -4.08 1.44
N ASP A 323 -5.39 -4.22 0.44
CA ASP A 323 -6.48 -5.18 0.45
C ASP A 323 -6.01 -6.45 -0.27
N LEU A 324 -5.79 -7.52 0.51
CA LEU A 324 -5.32 -8.83 0.05
C LEU A 324 -6.30 -9.94 0.43
N ILE A 325 -7.58 -9.58 0.64
CA ILE A 325 -8.64 -10.54 0.97
C ILE A 325 -8.69 -11.65 -0.07
N ASP A 326 -8.71 -12.90 0.39
CA ASP A 326 -8.76 -14.12 -0.43
C ASP A 326 -7.61 -14.29 -1.45
N PHE A 327 -6.52 -13.53 -1.33
CA PHE A 327 -5.33 -13.73 -2.17
C PHE A 327 -4.54 -14.97 -1.76
N ASP A 328 -3.91 -15.60 -2.74
CA ASP A 328 -2.96 -16.68 -2.53
C ASP A 328 -1.52 -16.14 -2.51
N LEU A 329 -0.91 -16.20 -1.34
CA LEU A 329 0.47 -15.86 -1.03
C LEU A 329 1.20 -17.05 -0.38
N ALA A 330 0.73 -18.28 -0.62
CA ALA A 330 1.34 -19.48 -0.07
C ALA A 330 2.84 -19.53 -0.45
N GLY A 331 3.69 -19.78 0.54
CA GLY A 331 5.15 -19.84 0.38
C GLY A 331 5.83 -18.52 -0.01
N ALA A 332 5.12 -17.39 -0.02
CA ALA A 332 5.72 -16.10 -0.36
C ALA A 332 6.80 -15.69 0.65
N ASN A 333 7.84 -15.03 0.16
CA ASN A 333 8.87 -14.43 1.01
C ASN A 333 8.51 -12.99 1.34
N LEU A 334 7.94 -12.78 2.53
CA LEU A 334 7.52 -11.51 3.12
C LEU A 334 8.45 -11.07 4.26
N GLU A 335 9.70 -11.53 4.27
CA GLU A 335 10.67 -11.16 5.31
C GLU A 335 10.76 -9.63 5.43
N LYS A 336 10.55 -9.11 6.65
CA LYS A 336 10.55 -7.67 6.96
C LYS A 336 9.58 -6.82 6.13
N ALA A 337 8.61 -7.44 5.46
CA ALA A 337 7.57 -6.70 4.76
C ALA A 337 6.76 -5.85 5.75
N ASN A 338 6.27 -4.70 5.29
CA ASN A 338 5.37 -3.86 6.06
C ASN A 338 3.92 -4.21 5.68
N LEU A 339 3.24 -4.98 6.52
CA LEU A 339 1.82 -5.37 6.40
C LEU A 339 0.96 -4.63 7.43
N HIS A 340 1.42 -3.50 7.95
CA HIS A 340 0.70 -2.72 8.95
C HIS A 340 -0.70 -2.37 8.44
N SER A 341 -1.72 -2.68 9.24
CA SER A 341 -3.14 -2.45 8.89
C SER A 341 -3.60 -3.10 7.58
N ALA A 342 -2.86 -4.08 7.04
CA ALA A 342 -3.26 -4.80 5.84
C ALA A 342 -4.53 -5.64 6.11
N LYS A 343 -5.39 -5.76 5.10
CA LYS A 343 -6.56 -6.64 5.15
C LYS A 343 -6.18 -7.98 4.54
N LEU A 344 -6.09 -9.00 5.38
CA LEU A 344 -5.62 -10.35 5.04
C LEU A 344 -6.68 -11.42 5.36
N TYR A 345 -7.96 -11.04 5.40
CA TYR A 345 -9.06 -11.97 5.64
C TYR A 345 -9.05 -13.08 4.60
N GLY A 346 -9.02 -14.34 5.06
CA GLY A 346 -9.02 -15.51 4.16
C GLY A 346 -7.80 -15.63 3.24
N THR A 347 -6.77 -14.79 3.40
CA THR A 347 -5.55 -14.87 2.60
C THR A 347 -4.81 -16.17 2.90
N ASP A 348 -4.32 -16.85 1.87
CA ASP A 348 -3.43 -17.99 2.03
C ASP A 348 -1.99 -17.49 2.20
N LEU A 349 -1.47 -17.61 3.42
CA LEU A 349 -0.09 -17.34 3.82
C LEU A 349 0.59 -18.63 4.31
N SER A 350 0.05 -19.81 3.95
CA SER A 350 0.62 -21.09 4.38
C SER A 350 2.07 -21.20 3.93
N GLN A 351 2.94 -21.65 4.83
CA GLN A 351 4.39 -21.77 4.60
C GLN A 351 5.10 -20.44 4.20
N ALA A 352 4.45 -19.28 4.30
CA ALA A 352 5.07 -18.00 3.97
C ALA A 352 6.17 -17.65 4.98
N ASN A 353 7.21 -16.95 4.51
CA ASN A 353 8.24 -16.38 5.37
C ASN A 353 7.88 -14.93 5.73
N LEU A 354 7.35 -14.71 6.93
CA LEU A 354 6.98 -13.43 7.51
C LEU A 354 7.97 -12.99 8.62
N SER A 355 9.18 -13.57 8.65
CA SER A 355 10.15 -13.26 9.71
C SER A 355 10.48 -11.76 9.75
N GLY A 356 10.40 -11.18 10.95
CA GLY A 356 10.59 -9.75 11.19
C GLY A 356 9.58 -8.82 10.49
N ALA A 357 8.51 -9.35 9.88
CA ALA A 357 7.50 -8.52 9.22
C ALA A 357 6.70 -7.69 10.24
N ASN A 358 6.19 -6.54 9.79
CA ASN A 358 5.30 -5.70 10.58
C ASN A 358 3.84 -5.97 10.18
N LEU A 359 3.12 -6.79 10.96
CA LEU A 359 1.68 -7.03 10.82
C LEU A 359 0.86 -6.32 11.93
N SER A 360 1.39 -5.26 12.54
CA SER A 360 0.65 -4.55 13.59
C SER A 360 -0.68 -4.02 13.06
N ASN A 361 -1.76 -4.24 13.81
CA ASN A 361 -3.14 -3.91 13.42
C ASN A 361 -3.62 -4.57 12.12
N ALA A 362 -2.95 -5.61 11.62
CA ALA A 362 -3.41 -6.35 10.45
C ALA A 362 -4.66 -7.18 10.78
N TYR A 363 -5.52 -7.35 9.78
CA TYR A 363 -6.73 -8.16 9.90
C TYR A 363 -6.52 -9.52 9.24
N LEU A 364 -6.26 -10.54 10.04
CA LEU A 364 -5.94 -11.92 9.62
C LEU A 364 -7.07 -12.90 9.96
N ASP A 365 -8.30 -12.41 10.20
CA ASP A 365 -9.39 -13.30 10.58
C ASP A 365 -9.67 -14.32 9.46
N GLY A 366 -9.67 -15.61 9.83
CA GLY A 366 -9.81 -16.73 8.90
C GLY A 366 -8.65 -16.93 7.92
N ALA A 367 -7.53 -16.24 8.09
CA ALA A 367 -6.36 -16.43 7.23
C ALA A 367 -5.69 -17.80 7.46
N GLU A 368 -5.08 -18.36 6.42
CA GLU A 368 -4.32 -19.60 6.49
C GLU A 368 -2.84 -19.28 6.70
N LEU A 369 -2.28 -19.51 7.89
CA LEU A 369 -0.86 -19.34 8.20
C LEU A 369 -0.20 -20.65 8.66
N SER A 370 -0.78 -21.79 8.32
CA SER A 370 -0.20 -23.09 8.70
C SER A 370 1.26 -23.19 8.24
N GLN A 371 2.15 -23.56 9.17
CA GLN A 371 3.60 -23.65 8.96
C GLN A 371 4.30 -22.35 8.51
N ALA A 372 3.65 -21.19 8.63
CA ALA A 372 4.28 -19.91 8.32
C ALA A 372 5.38 -19.57 9.35
N ASN A 373 6.43 -18.90 8.89
CA ASN A 373 7.50 -18.39 9.74
C ASN A 373 7.24 -16.94 10.11
N LEU A 374 6.81 -16.66 11.34
CA LEU A 374 6.60 -15.33 11.91
C LEU A 374 7.64 -14.97 12.98
N ASN A 375 8.83 -15.59 12.92
CA ASN A 375 9.90 -15.33 13.88
C ASN A 375 10.21 -13.82 13.99
N GLY A 376 10.11 -13.27 15.20
CA GLY A 376 10.37 -11.85 15.47
C GLY A 376 9.40 -10.86 14.80
N ALA A 377 8.29 -11.34 14.21
CA ALA A 377 7.30 -10.47 13.59
C ALA A 377 6.55 -9.62 14.63
N ASN A 378 6.04 -8.47 14.21
CA ASN A 378 5.19 -7.63 15.04
C ASN A 378 3.72 -7.81 14.64
N LEU A 379 2.94 -8.51 15.46
CA LEU A 379 1.49 -8.72 15.32
C LEU A 379 0.70 -7.99 16.43
N SER A 380 1.26 -6.95 17.05
CA SER A 380 0.54 -6.22 18.09
C SER A 380 -0.80 -5.68 17.57
N ASN A 381 -1.86 -5.91 18.34
CA ASN A 381 -3.25 -5.57 17.99
C ASN A 381 -3.76 -6.20 16.68
N ALA A 382 -3.13 -7.26 16.17
CA ALA A 382 -3.64 -7.97 15.01
C ALA A 382 -4.87 -8.82 15.37
N CYS A 383 -5.81 -8.93 14.43
CA CYS A 383 -6.97 -9.81 14.57
C CYS A 383 -6.68 -11.15 13.91
N LEU A 384 -6.70 -12.24 14.68
CA LEU A 384 -6.39 -13.61 14.22
C LEU A 384 -7.56 -14.57 14.52
N GLU A 385 -8.79 -14.07 14.66
CA GLU A 385 -9.94 -14.93 14.97
C GLU A 385 -10.16 -15.93 13.83
N ALA A 386 -10.42 -17.20 14.18
CA ALA A 386 -10.59 -18.29 13.22
C ALA A 386 -9.40 -18.54 12.26
N ALA A 387 -8.23 -17.91 12.47
CA ALA A 387 -7.06 -18.15 11.64
C ALA A 387 -6.51 -19.58 11.86
N ASN A 388 -6.04 -20.21 10.79
CA ASN A 388 -5.32 -21.48 10.89
C ASN A 388 -3.83 -21.20 11.12
N LEU A 389 -3.35 -21.48 12.32
CA LEU A 389 -2.00 -21.19 12.78
C LEU A 389 -1.24 -22.49 13.15
N ILE A 390 -1.73 -23.64 12.69
CA ILE A 390 -1.14 -24.95 12.98
C ILE A 390 0.34 -24.95 12.60
N GLN A 391 1.19 -25.30 13.57
CA GLN A 391 2.66 -25.38 13.40
C GLN A 391 3.32 -24.07 12.91
N ALA A 392 2.65 -22.92 13.02
CA ALA A 392 3.28 -21.63 12.73
C ALA A 392 4.37 -21.30 13.77
N ASP A 393 5.43 -20.63 13.33
CA ASP A 393 6.54 -20.21 14.19
C ASP A 393 6.42 -18.72 14.56
N PHE A 394 5.95 -18.44 15.77
CA PHE A 394 5.89 -17.12 16.39
C PHE A 394 7.04 -16.84 17.35
N SER A 395 8.16 -17.57 17.27
CA SER A 395 9.27 -17.37 18.20
C SER A 395 9.71 -15.91 18.24
N TYR A 396 9.83 -15.33 19.44
CA TYR A 396 10.19 -13.92 19.67
C TYR A 396 9.26 -12.88 19.03
N ALA A 397 8.09 -13.27 18.52
CA ALA A 397 7.14 -12.34 17.93
C ALA A 397 6.46 -11.50 19.02
N ASN A 398 6.00 -10.30 18.64
CA ASN A 398 5.18 -9.46 19.49
C ASN A 398 3.71 -9.60 19.12
N LEU A 399 2.92 -10.27 19.96
CA LEU A 399 1.48 -10.46 19.80
C LEU A 399 0.69 -9.80 20.94
N SER A 400 1.26 -8.79 21.60
CA SER A 400 0.56 -8.04 22.65
C SER A 400 -0.76 -7.49 22.12
N GLU A 401 -1.82 -7.68 22.90
CA GLU A 401 -3.19 -7.25 22.58
C GLU A 401 -3.75 -7.84 21.26
N ALA A 402 -3.13 -8.88 20.69
CA ALA A 402 -3.70 -9.59 19.54
C ALA A 402 -4.92 -10.43 19.97
N THR A 403 -5.88 -10.60 19.07
CA THR A 403 -7.09 -11.39 19.33
C THR A 403 -7.04 -12.74 18.62
N PHE A 404 -7.16 -13.83 19.37
CA PHE A 404 -7.19 -15.21 18.82
C PHE A 404 -8.58 -15.83 18.90
N SER A 405 -9.42 -15.31 19.78
CA SER A 405 -10.76 -15.80 20.04
C SER A 405 -11.71 -14.62 20.09
N GLY A 406 -12.78 -14.68 19.28
CA GLY A 406 -13.87 -13.71 19.37
C GLY A 406 -14.69 -13.87 20.64
N SER A 407 -15.84 -13.19 20.69
CA SER A 407 -16.81 -13.37 21.77
C SER A 407 -17.30 -14.82 21.85
N ARG A 408 -17.75 -15.26 23.04
CA ARG A 408 -18.28 -16.61 23.31
C ARG A 408 -19.17 -17.13 22.16
N GLY A 409 -18.70 -18.18 21.46
CA GLY A 409 -19.37 -18.78 20.30
C GLY A 409 -18.77 -18.45 18.93
N GLY A 410 -17.73 -17.61 18.87
CA GLY A 410 -16.87 -17.48 17.69
C GLY A 410 -15.95 -18.69 17.51
N ASN A 411 -15.40 -18.86 16.31
CA ASN A 411 -14.38 -19.88 16.06
C ASN A 411 -13.02 -19.36 16.54
N PRO A 412 -12.40 -19.98 17.56
CA PRO A 412 -11.05 -19.63 17.97
C PRO A 412 -10.05 -19.96 16.86
N ALA A 413 -8.88 -19.32 16.89
CA ALA A 413 -7.74 -19.69 16.05
C ALA A 413 -7.29 -21.12 16.34
N ASP A 414 -6.82 -21.83 15.32
CA ASP A 414 -6.22 -23.16 15.47
C ASP A 414 -4.72 -23.02 15.72
N LEU A 415 -4.31 -23.16 16.98
CA LEU A 415 -2.92 -22.98 17.43
C LEU A 415 -2.17 -24.31 17.62
N ILE A 416 -2.73 -25.46 17.21
CA ILE A 416 -2.15 -26.76 17.55
C ILE A 416 -0.71 -26.88 17.05
N GLY A 417 0.22 -27.14 17.99
CA GLY A 417 1.65 -27.28 17.70
C GLY A 417 2.36 -25.99 17.27
N ALA A 418 1.73 -24.82 17.39
CA ALA A 418 2.38 -23.54 17.15
C ALA A 418 3.52 -23.29 18.16
N ASN A 419 4.55 -22.57 17.71
CA ASN A 419 5.72 -22.23 18.51
C ASN A 419 5.70 -20.75 18.91
N PHE A 420 5.52 -20.46 20.19
CA PHE A 420 5.53 -19.13 20.79
C PHE A 420 6.77 -18.86 21.66
N HIS A 421 7.84 -19.63 21.49
CA HIS A 421 9.03 -19.53 22.31
C HIS A 421 9.54 -18.07 22.40
N GLY A 422 9.64 -17.51 23.60
CA GLY A 422 10.11 -16.15 23.83
C GLY A 422 9.20 -15.04 23.29
N ALA A 423 7.99 -15.36 22.81
CA ALA A 423 7.04 -14.39 22.28
C ALA A 423 6.40 -13.52 23.37
N ASN A 424 5.88 -12.36 22.98
CA ASN A 424 5.10 -11.49 23.86
C ASN A 424 3.60 -11.63 23.59
N LEU A 425 2.88 -12.27 24.50
CA LEU A 425 1.43 -12.42 24.53
C LEU A 425 0.84 -11.74 25.78
N SER A 426 1.41 -10.62 26.22
CA SER A 426 0.84 -9.90 27.37
C SER A 426 -0.55 -9.35 27.07
N GLY A 427 -1.48 -9.54 28.01
CA GLY A 427 -2.85 -9.04 27.93
C GLY A 427 -3.76 -9.74 26.92
N VAL A 428 -3.29 -10.79 26.22
CA VAL A 428 -4.09 -11.46 25.21
C VAL A 428 -5.27 -12.23 25.83
N ASN A 429 -6.34 -12.35 25.05
CA ASN A 429 -7.45 -13.26 25.36
C ASN A 429 -7.27 -14.56 24.58
N LEU A 430 -7.09 -15.66 25.31
CA LEU A 430 -6.94 -17.04 24.84
C LEU A 430 -8.11 -17.92 25.31
N ALA A 431 -9.24 -17.33 25.68
CA ALA A 431 -10.45 -18.07 26.03
C ALA A 431 -10.87 -18.98 24.86
N TYR A 432 -11.27 -20.21 25.16
CA TYR A 432 -11.77 -21.20 24.18
C TYR A 432 -10.72 -21.75 23.19
N VAL A 433 -9.46 -21.32 23.27
CA VAL A 433 -8.42 -21.76 22.33
C VAL A 433 -7.85 -23.12 22.74
N ASP A 434 -7.59 -23.98 21.75
CA ASP A 434 -6.84 -25.22 21.94
C ASP A 434 -5.34 -24.95 21.76
N LEU A 435 -4.58 -25.06 22.85
CA LEU A 435 -3.14 -24.86 22.92
C LEU A 435 -2.39 -26.20 23.10
N THR A 436 -3.02 -27.33 22.77
CA THR A 436 -2.37 -28.65 22.90
C THR A 436 -1.07 -28.72 22.10
N ALA A 437 -0.04 -29.29 22.75
CA ALA A 437 1.29 -29.46 22.18
C ALA A 437 1.97 -28.16 21.67
N THR A 438 1.51 -26.99 22.11
CA THR A 438 2.18 -25.71 21.81
C THR A 438 3.46 -25.53 22.62
N ASP A 439 4.44 -24.86 22.03
CA ASP A 439 5.62 -24.39 22.76
C ASP A 439 5.42 -22.94 23.20
N LEU A 440 5.15 -22.75 24.48
CA LEU A 440 4.96 -21.46 25.15
C LEU A 440 6.15 -21.14 26.08
N SER A 441 7.30 -21.78 25.87
CA SER A 441 8.47 -21.58 26.74
C SER A 441 9.04 -20.17 26.63
N GLU A 442 9.46 -19.60 27.76
CA GLU A 442 9.98 -18.23 27.86
C GLU A 442 9.01 -17.14 27.36
N THR A 443 7.76 -17.48 27.06
CA THR A 443 6.72 -16.55 26.60
C THR A 443 6.28 -15.61 27.71
N ASN A 444 5.97 -14.36 27.36
CA ASN A 444 5.30 -13.42 28.25
C ASN A 444 3.78 -13.51 28.12
N LEU A 445 3.11 -14.14 29.08
CA LEU A 445 1.65 -14.25 29.21
C LEU A 445 1.12 -13.45 30.42
N GLN A 446 1.83 -12.39 30.82
CA GLN A 446 1.39 -11.55 31.93
C GLN A 446 -0.03 -11.02 31.65
N ARG A 447 -0.93 -11.24 32.63
CA ARG A 447 -2.35 -10.82 32.57
C ARG A 447 -3.13 -11.39 31.38
N ALA A 448 -2.67 -12.48 30.77
CA ALA A 448 -3.46 -13.17 29.76
C ALA A 448 -4.75 -13.75 30.37
N GLU A 449 -5.82 -13.77 29.59
CA GLU A 449 -7.13 -14.31 29.97
C GLU A 449 -7.34 -15.67 29.32
N PHE A 450 -7.70 -16.67 30.13
CA PHE A 450 -8.07 -18.01 29.70
C PHE A 450 -9.48 -18.34 30.23
N SER A 451 -10.10 -19.41 29.74
CA SER A 451 -11.37 -19.91 30.25
C SER A 451 -11.28 -21.38 30.67
N ASP A 452 -12.35 -21.88 31.30
CA ASP A 452 -12.54 -23.29 31.63
C ASP A 452 -12.60 -24.22 30.39
N GLU A 453 -12.87 -23.64 29.22
CA GLU A 453 -12.83 -24.33 27.93
C GLU A 453 -11.44 -24.29 27.27
N THR A 454 -10.46 -23.57 27.82
CA THR A 454 -9.09 -23.52 27.28
C THR A 454 -8.31 -24.79 27.64
N ASN A 455 -7.70 -25.42 26.63
CA ASN A 455 -6.92 -26.64 26.78
C ASN A 455 -5.42 -26.40 26.55
N LEU A 456 -4.61 -26.51 27.61
CA LEU A 456 -3.15 -26.44 27.57
C LEU A 456 -2.48 -27.80 27.85
N SER A 457 -3.23 -28.90 27.80
CA SER A 457 -2.68 -30.21 28.16
C SER A 457 -1.45 -30.58 27.32
N GLY A 458 -0.38 -30.99 28.01
CA GLY A 458 0.91 -31.32 27.40
C GLY A 458 1.67 -30.16 26.74
N ALA A 459 1.23 -28.91 26.89
CA ALA A 459 1.98 -27.74 26.40
C ALA A 459 3.28 -27.52 27.19
N ASN A 460 4.26 -26.87 26.56
CA ASN A 460 5.51 -26.47 27.21
C ASN A 460 5.41 -25.00 27.66
N LEU A 461 5.21 -24.76 28.96
CA LEU A 461 5.20 -23.43 29.60
C LEU A 461 6.43 -23.22 30.50
N SER A 462 7.58 -23.83 30.17
CA SER A 462 8.79 -23.65 30.97
C SER A 462 9.30 -22.20 30.88
N LYS A 463 9.67 -21.63 32.03
CA LYS A 463 10.14 -20.23 32.17
C LYS A 463 9.16 -19.16 31.68
N THR A 464 7.91 -19.51 31.44
CA THR A 464 6.87 -18.58 31.01
C THR A 464 6.56 -17.57 32.12
N ASN A 465 6.31 -16.32 31.74
CA ASN A 465 5.82 -15.30 32.65
C ASN A 465 4.29 -15.26 32.65
N LEU A 466 3.67 -15.77 33.70
CA LEU A 466 2.22 -15.85 33.93
C LEU A 466 1.76 -14.94 35.09
N ILE A 467 2.53 -13.90 35.43
CA ILE A 467 2.16 -12.98 36.51
C ILE A 467 0.74 -12.47 36.30
N LYS A 468 -0.13 -12.70 37.30
CA LYS A 468 -1.54 -12.27 37.30
C LYS A 468 -2.36 -12.74 36.08
N ALA A 469 -1.95 -13.81 35.42
CA ALA A 469 -2.77 -14.44 34.39
C ALA A 469 -4.03 -15.06 35.02
N CYS A 470 -5.14 -15.06 34.27
CA CYS A 470 -6.40 -15.66 34.68
C CYS A 470 -6.55 -17.03 34.02
N LEU A 471 -6.16 -18.10 34.72
CA LEU A 471 -6.21 -19.48 34.25
C LEU A 471 -7.38 -20.28 34.83
N SER A 472 -8.27 -19.67 35.62
CA SER A 472 -9.28 -20.37 36.40
C SER A 472 -10.11 -21.35 35.53
N GLY A 473 -10.15 -22.62 35.97
CA GLY A 473 -10.86 -23.70 35.29
C GLY A 473 -10.14 -24.35 34.10
N ALA A 474 -9.04 -23.78 33.61
CA ALA A 474 -8.35 -24.30 32.43
C ALA A 474 -7.75 -25.70 32.67
N ASN A 475 -7.60 -26.47 31.58
CA ASN A 475 -6.95 -27.78 31.61
C ASN A 475 -5.44 -27.62 31.37
N LEU A 476 -4.64 -27.79 32.42
CA LEU A 476 -3.17 -27.78 32.42
C LEU A 476 -2.58 -29.17 32.74
N SER A 477 -3.31 -30.26 32.49
CA SER A 477 -2.82 -31.60 32.85
C SER A 477 -1.56 -31.96 32.07
N GLY A 478 -0.55 -32.47 32.78
CA GLY A 478 0.74 -32.86 32.22
C GLY A 478 1.58 -31.70 31.65
N VAL A 479 1.22 -30.45 31.94
CA VAL A 479 1.95 -29.27 31.44
C VAL A 479 3.37 -29.20 32.03
N ASN A 480 4.33 -28.69 31.27
CA ASN A 480 5.64 -28.33 31.80
C ASN A 480 5.66 -26.84 32.21
N LEU A 481 5.65 -26.54 33.50
CA LEU A 481 5.76 -25.21 34.09
C LEU A 481 7.10 -25.00 34.84
N THR A 482 8.14 -25.77 34.49
CA THR A 482 9.46 -25.66 35.12
C THR A 482 9.97 -24.21 35.07
N GLU A 483 10.39 -23.65 36.20
CA GLU A 483 10.87 -22.26 36.33
C GLU A 483 9.86 -21.18 35.89
N ALA A 484 8.58 -21.51 35.72
CA ALA A 484 7.56 -20.53 35.34
C ALA A 484 7.27 -19.52 36.47
N ASN A 485 6.93 -18.29 36.11
CA ASN A 485 6.55 -17.26 37.07
C ASN A 485 5.03 -17.07 37.10
N LEU A 486 4.40 -17.63 38.12
CA LEU A 486 2.95 -17.60 38.37
C LEU A 486 2.57 -16.65 39.52
N CYS A 487 3.42 -15.67 39.86
CA CYS A 487 3.16 -14.76 40.97
C CYS A 487 1.79 -14.06 40.83
N GLY A 488 0.91 -14.28 41.80
CA GLY A 488 -0.44 -13.71 41.82
C GLY A 488 -1.37 -14.17 40.70
N ALA A 489 -1.07 -15.30 40.04
CA ALA A 489 -1.95 -15.90 39.05
C ALA A 489 -3.22 -16.47 39.69
N TYR A 490 -4.31 -16.47 38.93
CA TYR A 490 -5.61 -17.04 39.30
C TYR A 490 -5.71 -18.45 38.69
N LEU A 491 -5.63 -19.49 39.52
CA LEU A 491 -5.58 -20.91 39.13
C LEU A 491 -6.75 -21.69 39.77
N GLU A 492 -7.81 -21.02 40.18
CA GLU A 492 -8.94 -21.64 40.86
C GLU A 492 -9.58 -22.70 39.96
N ASN A 493 -9.89 -23.87 40.52
CA ASN A 493 -10.49 -25.00 39.80
C ASN A 493 -9.69 -25.51 38.58
N THR A 494 -8.40 -25.18 38.46
CA THR A 494 -7.57 -25.67 37.34
C THR A 494 -7.23 -27.15 37.48
N ASP A 495 -7.07 -27.84 36.34
CA ASP A 495 -6.48 -29.19 36.33
C ASP A 495 -4.98 -29.13 36.06
N LEU A 496 -4.18 -29.23 37.12
CA LEU A 496 -2.71 -29.31 37.09
C LEU A 496 -2.22 -30.74 37.36
N SER A 497 -3.07 -31.77 37.18
CA SER A 497 -2.66 -33.14 37.45
C SER A 497 -1.48 -33.56 36.58
N ASN A 498 -0.49 -34.23 37.19
CA ASN A 498 0.76 -34.64 36.55
C ASN A 498 1.61 -33.49 35.97
N ALA A 499 1.31 -32.24 36.30
CA ALA A 499 2.08 -31.09 35.84
C ALA A 499 3.48 -31.05 36.49
N ASN A 500 4.47 -30.52 35.77
CA ASN A 500 5.79 -30.25 36.31
C ASN A 500 5.96 -28.76 36.64
N LEU A 501 5.86 -28.38 37.91
CA LEU A 501 6.06 -27.04 38.44
C LEU A 501 7.41 -26.88 39.16
N THR A 502 8.42 -27.69 38.81
CA THR A 502 9.74 -27.65 39.46
C THR A 502 10.33 -26.23 39.39
N SER A 503 10.76 -25.68 40.52
CA SER A 503 11.30 -24.32 40.65
C SER A 503 10.36 -23.20 40.19
N ALA A 504 9.05 -23.44 40.04
CA ALA A 504 8.08 -22.42 39.68
C ALA A 504 7.85 -21.42 40.83
N ASP A 505 7.58 -20.16 40.48
CA ASP A 505 7.28 -19.10 41.44
C ASP A 505 5.75 -18.87 41.54
N LEU A 506 5.13 -19.40 42.58
CA LEU A 506 3.68 -19.37 42.82
C LEU A 506 3.29 -18.36 43.91
N ARG A 507 4.16 -17.40 44.23
CA ARG A 507 3.89 -16.46 45.34
C ARG A 507 2.58 -15.71 45.15
N GLY A 508 1.70 -15.82 46.14
CA GLY A 508 0.39 -15.17 46.12
C GLY A 508 -0.58 -15.69 45.06
N ALA A 509 -0.30 -16.82 44.40
CA ALA A 509 -1.22 -17.45 43.46
C ALA A 509 -2.44 -18.04 44.19
N ASP A 510 -3.60 -18.02 43.53
CA ASP A 510 -4.82 -18.64 44.05
C ASP A 510 -5.03 -20.02 43.40
N LEU A 511 -4.79 -21.10 44.15
CA LEU A 511 -4.98 -22.49 43.73
C LEU A 511 -6.23 -23.10 44.39
N THR A 512 -7.21 -22.29 44.78
CA THR A 512 -8.44 -22.78 45.42
C THR A 512 -9.11 -23.85 44.55
N ASP A 513 -9.41 -25.01 45.14
CA ASP A 513 -10.00 -26.18 44.47
C ASP A 513 -9.22 -26.72 43.24
N ALA A 514 -7.95 -26.33 43.05
CA ALA A 514 -7.12 -26.84 41.96
C ALA A 514 -6.76 -28.31 42.14
N ASN A 515 -6.67 -29.05 41.03
CA ASN A 515 -6.24 -30.44 41.02
C ASN A 515 -4.74 -30.55 40.77
N LEU A 516 -3.93 -30.86 41.78
CA LEU A 516 -2.48 -31.06 41.67
C LEU A 516 -2.09 -32.54 41.88
N GLU A 517 -3.00 -33.48 41.66
CA GLU A 517 -2.70 -34.91 41.83
C GLU A 517 -1.49 -35.33 40.99
N ASN A 518 -0.50 -35.95 41.64
CA ASN A 518 0.77 -36.37 41.04
C ASN A 518 1.61 -35.25 40.38
N ALA A 519 1.35 -33.97 40.68
CA ALA A 519 2.16 -32.86 40.20
C ALA A 519 3.54 -32.84 40.88
N CYS A 520 4.56 -32.30 40.19
CA CYS A 520 5.89 -32.08 40.75
C CYS A 520 6.09 -30.61 41.12
N LEU A 521 6.15 -30.27 42.41
CA LEU A 521 6.40 -28.92 42.91
C LEU A 521 7.78 -28.78 43.57
N GLU A 522 8.74 -29.67 43.27
CA GLU A 522 10.10 -29.61 43.83
C GLU A 522 10.71 -28.21 43.66
N ASP A 523 11.24 -27.63 44.75
CA ASP A 523 11.80 -26.28 44.78
C ASP A 523 10.84 -25.12 44.42
N ALA A 524 9.52 -25.38 44.29
CA ALA A 524 8.56 -24.33 43.98
C ALA A 524 8.34 -23.35 45.15
N ASN A 525 8.14 -22.07 44.84
CA ASN A 525 7.91 -21.04 45.85
C ASN A 525 6.40 -20.78 46.05
N LEU A 526 5.82 -21.36 47.09
CA LEU A 526 4.40 -21.21 47.45
C LEU A 526 4.13 -20.07 48.45
N ALA A 527 5.07 -19.14 48.68
CA ALA A 527 4.88 -18.15 49.75
C ALA A 527 3.64 -17.25 49.50
N GLY A 528 2.65 -17.35 50.38
CA GLY A 528 1.40 -16.62 50.29
C GLY A 528 0.39 -17.17 49.27
N ALA A 529 0.66 -18.33 48.65
CA ALA A 529 -0.31 -19.01 47.80
C ALA A 529 -1.51 -19.52 48.62
N ILE A 530 -2.69 -19.53 48.01
CA ILE A 530 -3.94 -20.05 48.60
C ILE A 530 -4.15 -21.46 48.04
N LEU A 531 -4.30 -22.48 48.90
CA LEU A 531 -4.49 -23.88 48.50
C LEU A 531 -5.78 -24.49 49.11
N ASP A 532 -6.76 -23.65 49.44
CA ASP A 532 -8.01 -24.10 50.06
C ASP A 532 -8.73 -25.07 49.11
N GLY A 533 -8.98 -26.31 49.55
CA GLY A 533 -9.64 -27.33 48.72
C GLY A 533 -8.77 -27.96 47.62
N ALA A 534 -7.51 -27.57 47.47
CA ALA A 534 -6.61 -28.14 46.47
C ALA A 534 -6.39 -29.65 46.70
N LYS A 535 -6.39 -30.44 45.62
CA LYS A 535 -6.13 -31.89 45.66
C LYS A 535 -4.65 -32.14 45.46
N LEU A 536 -3.98 -32.66 46.49
CA LEU A 536 -2.51 -32.85 46.49
C LEU A 536 -2.08 -34.32 46.53
N THR A 537 -3.02 -35.27 46.44
CA THR A 537 -2.72 -36.70 46.51
C THR A 537 -1.62 -37.09 45.50
N GLY A 538 -0.51 -37.63 45.99
CA GLY A 538 0.63 -38.04 45.17
C GLY A 538 1.51 -36.91 44.66
N ALA A 539 1.21 -35.64 44.97
CA ALA A 539 2.04 -34.51 44.56
C ALA A 539 3.38 -34.51 45.28
N MET A 540 4.47 -34.23 44.57
CA MET A 540 5.77 -33.94 45.18
C MET A 540 5.79 -32.48 45.62
N MET A 541 5.90 -32.26 46.93
CA MET A 541 5.89 -30.93 47.55
C MET A 541 7.26 -30.23 47.38
N PRO A 542 7.36 -28.92 47.68
CA PRO A 542 8.61 -28.15 47.51
C PRO A 542 9.83 -28.68 48.25
N ASP A 543 9.64 -29.48 49.31
CA ASP A 543 10.72 -30.11 50.06
C ASP A 543 11.16 -31.48 49.50
N GLY A 544 10.56 -31.92 48.39
CA GLY A 544 10.81 -33.20 47.73
C GLY A 544 10.00 -34.39 48.28
N ASN A 545 9.15 -34.18 49.31
CA ASN A 545 8.31 -35.24 49.86
C ASN A 545 7.00 -35.39 49.08
N ILE A 546 6.47 -36.62 49.02
CA ILE A 546 5.17 -36.89 48.40
C ILE A 546 4.06 -36.67 49.43
N HIS A 547 3.03 -35.90 49.06
CA HIS A 547 1.83 -35.74 49.86
C HIS A 547 0.91 -36.96 49.69
N GLU A 548 0.53 -37.58 50.81
CA GLU A 548 -0.35 -38.77 50.83
C GLU A 548 -1.80 -38.46 50.43
#